data_AF-A0A2A4VGK9-F1
#
_entry.id   AF-A0A2A4VGK9-F1
#
_cell.length_a   1.000
_cell.length_b   1.000
_cell.length_c   1.000
_cell.angle_alpha   90.00
_cell.angle_beta   90.00
_cell.angle_gamma   90.00
#
_symmetry.space_group_name_H-M   'P 1'
#
loop_
_entity.id
_entity.type
_entity.pdbx_description
1 polymer ?
#
loop_
_entity_poly.entity_id
_entity_poly.type
_entity_poly.pdbx_seq_one_letter_code
_entity_poly.pdbx_strand_id
1 'polypeptide(L)'
;MTTRGQQSCLVIDHLVEALANDPASSLRRALVLNYIDENPGVTQTEIMRTLKISKSAMNREIEWLFNYGCVTRQEGERDGREIKLETCGYSKRALGEALDYFPLQHKGLHYLLNQYISILKQDRPTLRDARIISTLYDKVEASKTEIIEELYDGPATTDNRAYNKLLEDGVIKDD
;
A
#
# COMPACT_ATOMS: atom_id res chain seq x y z
N MET A 1 -24.62 -3.52 -5.93
CA MET A 1 -24.07 -2.94 -4.69
C MET A 1 -22.73 -3.63 -4.48
N THR A 2 -21.62 -2.90 -4.41
CA THR A 2 -20.28 -3.49 -4.26
C THR A 2 -20.13 -4.02 -2.83
N THR A 3 -19.64 -5.25 -2.67
CA THR A 3 -19.39 -5.86 -1.36
C THR A 3 -18.15 -5.25 -0.69
N ARG A 4 -17.92 -5.52 0.60
CA ARG A 4 -16.81 -4.90 1.35
C ARG A 4 -15.45 -5.41 0.89
N GLY A 5 -15.33 -6.69 0.59
CA GLY A 5 -14.15 -7.29 -0.02
C GLY A 5 -13.90 -6.73 -1.42
N GLN A 6 -14.94 -6.61 -2.26
CA GLN A 6 -14.81 -5.95 -3.56
C GLN A 6 -14.36 -4.48 -3.46
N GLN A 7 -14.88 -3.72 -2.49
CA GLN A 7 -14.42 -2.36 -2.22
C GLN A 7 -12.95 -2.34 -1.78
N SER A 8 -12.56 -3.25 -0.89
CA SER A 8 -11.17 -3.38 -0.48
C SER A 8 -10.26 -3.72 -1.66
N CYS A 9 -10.67 -4.63 -2.53
CA CYS A 9 -9.98 -4.97 -3.77
C CYS A 9 -9.73 -3.72 -4.63
N LEU A 10 -10.76 -2.91 -4.87
CA LEU A 10 -10.65 -1.66 -5.64
C LEU A 10 -9.70 -0.65 -4.99
N VAL A 11 -9.76 -0.50 -3.66
CA VAL A 11 -8.82 0.35 -2.92
C VAL A 11 -7.37 -0.14 -3.13
N ILE A 12 -7.12 -1.44 -3.01
CA ILE A 12 -5.78 -1.99 -3.24
C ILE A 12 -5.33 -1.78 -4.69
N ASP A 13 -6.23 -1.93 -5.67
CA ASP A 13 -5.91 -1.74 -7.09
C ASP A 13 -5.52 -0.28 -7.38
N HIS A 14 -6.25 0.70 -6.83
CA HIS A 14 -5.87 2.10 -6.92
C HIS A 14 -4.54 2.42 -6.21
N LEU A 15 -4.22 1.73 -5.11
CA LEU A 15 -2.91 1.86 -4.46
C LEU A 15 -1.78 1.26 -5.29
N VAL A 16 -2.04 0.18 -6.02
CA VAL A 16 -1.07 -0.41 -6.96
C VAL A 16 -0.80 0.59 -8.09
N GLU A 17 -1.83 1.19 -8.67
CA GLU A 17 -1.66 2.27 -9.66
C GLU A 17 -0.88 3.45 -9.07
N ALA A 18 -1.23 3.88 -7.85
CA ALA A 18 -0.56 4.99 -7.16
C ALA A 18 0.92 4.72 -6.88
N LEU A 19 1.32 3.45 -6.82
CA LEU A 19 2.67 2.97 -6.58
C LEU A 19 3.25 2.33 -7.85
N ALA A 20 3.15 3.06 -8.96
CA ALA A 20 3.78 2.76 -10.24
C ALA A 20 3.33 1.44 -10.87
N ASN A 21 2.09 1.02 -10.62
CA ASN A 21 1.56 -0.29 -11.01
C ASN A 21 2.39 -1.46 -10.45
N ASP A 22 3.01 -1.29 -9.27
CA ASP A 22 3.82 -2.32 -8.62
C ASP A 22 3.06 -3.01 -7.46
N PRO A 23 2.46 -4.19 -7.69
CA PRO A 23 1.80 -4.96 -6.64
C PRO A 23 2.76 -5.55 -5.60
N ALA A 24 4.08 -5.58 -5.86
CA ALA A 24 5.08 -5.95 -4.87
C ALA A 24 5.43 -4.78 -3.92
N SER A 25 4.89 -3.58 -4.14
CA SER A 25 5.06 -2.48 -3.21
C SER A 25 4.51 -2.84 -1.83
N SER A 26 5.30 -2.51 -0.81
CA SER A 26 4.94 -2.85 0.57
C SER A 26 3.82 -1.97 1.08
N LEU A 27 2.97 -2.51 1.96
CA LEU A 27 1.91 -1.73 2.63
C LEU A 27 2.46 -0.55 3.44
N ARG A 28 3.68 -0.68 3.99
CA ARG A 28 4.41 0.44 4.62
C ARG A 28 4.61 1.62 3.66
N ARG A 29 4.88 1.35 2.39
CA ARG A 29 5.08 2.39 1.39
C ARG A 29 3.76 3.10 1.06
N ALA A 30 2.67 2.35 0.94
CA ALA A 30 1.34 2.91 0.80
C ALA A 30 0.99 3.81 2.00
N LEU A 31 1.34 3.40 3.22
CA LEU A 31 1.17 4.23 4.42
C LEU A 31 1.98 5.53 4.36
N VAL A 32 3.24 5.46 3.91
CA VAL A 32 4.10 6.66 3.76
C VAL A 32 3.51 7.60 2.70
N LEU A 33 3.08 7.07 1.54
CA LEU A 33 2.46 7.86 0.49
C LEU A 33 1.18 8.54 0.98
N ASN A 34 0.28 7.79 1.64
CA ASN A 34 -0.95 8.33 2.22
C ASN A 34 -0.67 9.45 3.23
N TYR A 35 0.36 9.29 4.08
CA TYR A 35 0.73 10.32 5.05
C TYR A 35 1.30 11.59 4.41
N ILE A 36 2.08 11.46 3.33
CA ILE A 36 2.58 12.61 2.55
C ILE A 36 1.41 13.35 1.90
N ASP A 37 0.42 12.62 1.36
CA ASP A 37 -0.75 13.23 0.74
C ASP A 37 -1.64 13.97 1.75
N GLU A 38 -1.83 13.38 2.94
CA GLU A 38 -2.56 14.02 4.05
C GLU A 38 -1.84 15.28 4.57
N ASN A 39 -0.50 15.31 4.46
CA ASN A 39 0.33 16.39 5.00
C ASN A 39 1.29 16.94 3.93
N PRO A 40 0.80 17.69 2.93
CA PRO A 40 1.66 18.29 1.91
C PRO A 40 2.73 19.18 2.53
N GLY A 41 3.96 19.04 2.04
CA GLY A 41 5.11 19.78 2.55
C GLY A 41 5.77 19.16 3.78
N VAL A 42 5.32 17.97 4.22
CA VAL A 42 5.93 17.24 5.33
C VAL A 42 7.37 16.83 5.03
N THR A 43 8.19 16.80 6.07
CA THR A 43 9.58 16.36 5.97
C THR A 43 9.72 14.88 6.27
N GLN A 44 10.76 14.24 5.72
CA GLN A 44 11.08 12.85 6.04
C GLN A 44 11.19 12.59 7.56
N THR A 45 11.75 13.53 8.32
CA THR A 45 11.95 13.40 9.77
C THR A 45 10.63 13.34 10.52
N GLU A 46 9.63 14.12 10.08
CA GLU A 46 8.29 14.11 10.67
C GLU A 46 7.58 12.78 10.37
N ILE A 47 7.64 12.28 9.14
CA ILE A 47 7.06 10.98 8.78
C ILE A 47 7.65 9.86 9.63
N MET A 48 8.98 9.85 9.81
CA MET A 48 9.66 8.86 10.66
C MET A 48 9.15 8.87 12.09
N ARG A 49 8.99 10.07 12.67
CA ARG A 49 8.51 10.23 14.05
C ARG A 49 7.07 9.76 14.19
N THR A 50 6.20 10.13 13.25
CA THR A 50 4.78 9.80 13.31
C THR A 50 4.51 8.32 13.05
N LEU A 51 5.08 7.77 11.98
CA LEU A 51 4.88 6.36 11.59
C LEU A 51 5.80 5.38 12.33
N LYS A 52 6.72 5.88 13.18
CA LYS A 52 7.71 5.09 13.93
C LYS A 52 8.57 4.20 13.04
N ILE A 53 9.00 4.73 11.90
CA ILE A 53 9.84 4.02 10.91
C ILE A 53 11.30 4.43 11.10
N SER A 54 12.21 3.45 11.09
CA SER A 54 13.65 3.71 11.23
C SER A 54 14.21 4.52 10.06
N LYS A 55 15.31 5.25 10.29
CA LYS A 55 15.95 6.09 9.26
C LYS A 55 16.30 5.31 7.99
N SER A 56 16.88 4.13 8.14
CA SER A 56 17.30 3.30 7.01
C SER A 56 16.11 2.79 6.20
N ALA A 57 15.01 2.43 6.86
CA ALA A 57 13.78 2.03 6.18
C ALA A 57 13.13 3.22 5.46
N MET A 58 12.98 4.36 6.14
CA MET A 58 12.38 5.56 5.56
C MET A 58 13.17 6.08 4.35
N ASN A 59 14.51 6.11 4.43
CA ASN A 59 15.35 6.50 3.29
C ASN A 59 15.00 5.70 2.03
N ARG A 60 14.86 4.38 2.16
CA ARG A 60 14.48 3.50 1.05
C ARG A 60 13.08 3.79 0.52
N GLU A 61 12.13 4.12 1.39
CA GLU A 61 10.77 4.44 0.94
C GLU A 61 10.73 5.79 0.20
N ILE A 62 11.37 6.84 0.72
CA ILE A 62 11.40 8.16 0.07
C ILE A 62 12.24 8.16 -1.21
N GLU A 63 13.31 7.39 -1.26
CA GLU A 63 14.11 7.20 -2.48
C GLU A 63 13.30 6.49 -3.57
N TRP A 64 12.63 5.40 -3.21
CA TRP A 64 11.77 4.69 -4.15
C TRP A 64 10.63 5.59 -4.65
N LEU A 65 9.88 6.23 -3.75
CA LEU A 65 8.76 7.10 -4.12
C LEU A 65 9.18 8.24 -5.04
N PHE A 66 10.37 8.80 -4.82
CA PHE A 66 10.92 9.84 -5.68
C PHE A 66 11.35 9.28 -7.05
N ASN A 67 12.11 8.20 -7.07
CA ASN A 67 12.64 7.61 -8.31
C ASN A 67 11.54 7.11 -9.25
N TYR A 68 10.40 6.70 -8.70
CA TYR A 68 9.23 6.27 -9.48
C TYR A 68 8.23 7.40 -9.76
N GLY A 69 8.52 8.64 -9.36
CA GLY A 69 7.68 9.81 -9.66
C GLY A 69 6.37 9.87 -8.86
N CYS A 70 6.30 9.20 -7.71
CA CYS A 70 5.15 9.26 -6.81
C CYS A 70 5.13 10.56 -6.00
N VAL A 71 6.31 11.10 -5.67
CA VAL A 71 6.47 12.33 -4.88
C VAL A 71 7.52 13.26 -5.48
N THR A 72 7.35 14.56 -5.23
CA THR A 72 8.37 15.58 -5.49
C THR A 72 9.12 15.96 -4.22
N ARG A 73 10.30 16.57 -4.40
CA ARG A 73 11.13 17.11 -3.33
C ARG A 73 11.32 18.60 -3.58
N GLN A 74 10.94 19.43 -2.61
CA GLN A 74 11.13 20.88 -2.67
C GLN A 74 12.03 21.31 -1.52
N GLU A 75 12.99 22.20 -1.79
CA GLU A 75 13.82 22.79 -0.75
C GLU A 75 12.99 23.76 0.10
N GLY A 76 13.12 23.64 1.42
CA GLY A 76 12.44 24.50 2.37
C GLY A 76 13.10 25.88 2.46
N GLU A 77 12.26 26.92 2.57
CA GLU A 77 12.67 28.33 2.57
C GLU A 77 13.60 28.75 3.73
N ARG A 78 13.65 27.98 4.83
CA ARG A 78 14.31 28.41 6.07
C ARG A 78 15.76 27.97 6.24
N ASP A 79 16.24 26.92 5.55
CA ASP A 79 17.63 26.47 5.75
C ASP A 79 18.23 25.59 4.63
N GLY A 80 17.61 25.49 3.43
CA GLY A 80 18.14 24.70 2.28
C GLY A 80 18.38 23.19 2.52
N ARG A 81 18.25 22.74 3.77
CA ARG A 81 18.46 21.37 4.26
C ARG A 81 17.15 20.65 4.53
N GLU A 82 16.07 21.41 4.66
CA GLU A 82 14.73 20.87 4.83
C GLU A 82 14.18 20.48 3.45
N ILE A 83 13.89 19.19 3.27
CA ILE A 83 13.27 18.70 2.04
C ILE A 83 11.81 18.42 2.34
N LYS A 84 10.94 19.21 1.71
CA LYS A 84 9.50 19.07 1.75
C LYS A 84 9.04 18.08 0.68
N LEU A 85 8.09 17.22 1.05
CA LEU A 85 7.56 16.16 0.20
C LEU A 85 6.11 16.47 -0.18
N GLU A 86 5.76 16.22 -1.43
CA GLU A 86 4.40 16.33 -1.94
C GLU A 86 4.12 15.19 -2.92
N THR A 87 2.93 14.60 -2.85
CA THR A 87 2.44 13.65 -3.86
C THR A 87 2.20 14.36 -5.19
N CYS A 88 2.43 13.65 -6.30
CA CYS A 88 2.29 14.24 -7.62
C CYS A 88 1.84 13.25 -8.70
N GLY A 89 1.45 13.80 -9.85
CA GLY A 89 1.22 13.04 -11.07
C GLY A 89 0.16 11.94 -10.94
N TYR A 90 0.46 10.78 -11.50
CA TYR A 90 -0.41 9.61 -11.46
C TYR A 90 -0.66 9.13 -10.03
N SER A 91 0.33 9.26 -9.15
CA SER A 91 0.25 8.78 -7.77
C SER A 91 -0.80 9.53 -6.96
N LYS A 92 -0.83 10.86 -7.09
CA LYS A 92 -1.85 11.70 -6.44
C LYS A 92 -3.26 11.41 -6.95
N ARG A 93 -3.42 11.22 -8.28
CA ARG A 93 -4.72 10.89 -8.87
C ARG A 93 -5.25 9.56 -8.35
N ALA A 94 -4.46 8.49 -8.50
CA ALA A 94 -4.88 7.15 -8.11
C ALA A 94 -5.08 7.02 -6.58
N LEU A 95 -4.25 7.69 -5.76
CA LEU A 95 -4.51 7.76 -4.33
C LEU A 95 -5.84 8.46 -4.01
N GLY A 96 -6.17 9.54 -4.74
CA GLY A 96 -7.48 10.20 -4.64
C GLY A 96 -8.63 9.24 -4.91
N GLU A 97 -8.55 8.43 -5.97
CA GLU A 97 -9.55 7.41 -6.30
C GLU A 97 -9.67 6.35 -5.19
N ALA A 98 -8.56 5.97 -4.55
CA ALA A 98 -8.59 5.07 -3.38
C ALA A 98 -9.28 5.70 -2.17
N LEU A 99 -9.09 7.02 -1.95
CA LEU A 99 -9.66 7.77 -0.84
C LEU A 99 -11.17 7.98 -0.96
N ASP A 100 -11.72 7.98 -2.17
CA ASP A 100 -13.16 8.12 -2.43
C ASP A 100 -14.00 6.99 -1.79
N TYR A 101 -13.37 5.86 -1.46
CA TYR A 101 -14.01 4.76 -0.74
C TYR A 101 -14.10 4.98 0.78
N PHE A 102 -13.47 6.03 1.33
CA PHE A 102 -13.42 6.28 2.78
C PHE A 102 -14.07 7.61 3.17
N PRO A 103 -15.14 7.60 4.00
CA PRO A 103 -15.75 8.84 4.52
C PRO A 103 -14.80 9.63 5.44
N LEU A 104 -13.78 8.96 6.01
CA LEU A 104 -12.71 9.57 6.81
C LEU A 104 -11.41 9.78 6.01
N GLN A 105 -11.47 9.67 4.68
CA GLN A 105 -10.37 9.87 3.74
C GLN A 105 -9.08 9.18 4.24
N HIS A 106 -7.98 9.94 4.39
CA HIS A 106 -6.65 9.44 4.73
C HIS A 106 -6.61 8.65 6.03
N LYS A 107 -7.42 9.02 7.03
CA LYS A 107 -7.50 8.29 8.30
C LYS A 107 -8.12 6.90 8.13
N GLY A 108 -9.15 6.81 7.29
CA GLY A 108 -9.79 5.53 6.95
C GLY A 108 -8.82 4.61 6.22
N LEU A 109 -8.12 5.14 5.22
CA LEU A 109 -7.11 4.40 4.48
C LEU A 109 -5.91 3.99 5.37
N HIS A 110 -5.45 4.89 6.24
CA HIS A 110 -4.41 4.60 7.23
C HIS A 110 -4.81 3.45 8.15
N TYR A 111 -6.06 3.45 8.64
CA TYR A 111 -6.57 2.36 9.46
C TYR A 111 -6.59 1.03 8.70
N LEU A 112 -7.14 1.01 7.47
CA LEU A 112 -7.18 -0.20 6.64
C LEU A 112 -5.79 -0.79 6.41
N LEU A 113 -4.81 0.04 6.03
CA LEU A 113 -3.44 -0.40 5.77
C LEU A 113 -2.78 -1.00 7.01
N ASN A 114 -3.00 -0.41 8.19
CA ASN A 114 -2.51 -0.98 9.44
C ASN A 114 -3.18 -2.31 9.81
N GLN A 115 -4.48 -2.48 9.50
CA GLN A 115 -5.15 -3.76 9.70
C GLN A 115 -4.51 -4.84 8.84
N TYR A 116 -4.23 -4.57 7.56
CA TYR A 116 -3.54 -5.53 6.71
C TYR A 116 -2.15 -5.87 7.23
N ILE A 117 -1.35 -4.87 7.62
CA ILE A 117 -0.02 -5.10 8.19
C ILE A 117 -0.10 -5.98 9.44
N SER A 118 -1.11 -5.77 10.29
CA SER A 118 -1.31 -6.57 11.50
C SER A 118 -1.73 -8.01 11.20
N ILE A 119 -2.61 -8.22 10.22
CA ILE A 119 -3.18 -9.55 9.90
C ILE A 119 -2.18 -10.42 9.15
N LEU A 120 -1.42 -9.82 8.22
CA LEU A 120 -0.53 -10.56 7.35
C LEU A 120 0.68 -11.15 8.09
N LYS A 121 1.05 -10.66 9.28
CA LYS A 121 2.14 -11.19 10.14
C LYS A 121 3.52 -11.28 9.48
N GLN A 122 3.71 -10.71 8.29
CA GLN A 122 4.98 -10.67 7.58
C GLN A 122 5.82 -9.45 7.98
N ASP A 123 7.15 -9.54 7.87
CA ASP A 123 8.05 -8.38 8.07
C ASP A 123 7.81 -7.26 7.05
N ARG A 124 7.46 -7.64 5.81
CA ARG A 124 7.19 -6.72 4.71
C ARG A 124 6.03 -7.20 3.84
N PRO A 125 4.77 -7.07 4.32
CA PRO A 125 3.61 -7.40 3.54
C PRO A 125 3.45 -6.45 2.34
N THR A 126 2.93 -6.97 1.25
CA THR A 126 2.76 -6.29 -0.04
C THR A 126 1.29 -6.01 -0.35
N LEU A 127 1.05 -5.15 -1.35
CA LEU A 127 -0.29 -4.92 -1.88
C LEU A 127 -0.89 -6.20 -2.48
N ARG A 128 -0.07 -7.05 -3.12
CA ARG A 128 -0.51 -8.38 -3.58
C ARG A 128 -1.04 -9.23 -2.42
N ASP A 129 -0.34 -9.26 -1.30
CA ASP A 129 -0.79 -10.03 -0.12
C ASP A 129 -2.15 -9.51 0.38
N ALA A 130 -2.31 -8.18 0.46
CA ALA A 130 -3.58 -7.56 0.83
C ALA A 130 -4.70 -7.84 -0.17
N ARG A 131 -4.38 -7.93 -1.47
CA ARG A 131 -5.34 -8.28 -2.53
C ARG A 131 -5.85 -9.71 -2.36
N ILE A 132 -4.98 -10.67 -2.06
CA ILE A 132 -5.38 -12.07 -1.77
C ILE A 132 -6.37 -12.11 -0.60
N ILE A 133 -6.06 -11.43 0.50
CA ILE A 133 -6.96 -11.39 1.67
C ILE A 133 -8.28 -10.68 1.36
N SER A 134 -8.26 -9.60 0.58
CA SER A 134 -9.46 -8.89 0.15
C SER A 134 -10.38 -9.79 -0.68
N THR A 135 -9.82 -10.58 -1.60
CA THR A 135 -10.57 -11.53 -2.44
C THR A 135 -11.26 -12.61 -1.61
N LEU A 136 -10.61 -13.07 -0.54
CA LEU A 136 -11.16 -14.10 0.35
C LEU A 136 -12.22 -13.56 1.33
N TYR A 137 -12.19 -12.26 1.63
CA TYR A 137 -13.01 -11.66 2.68
C TYR A 137 -14.51 -11.96 2.57
N ASP A 138 -15.08 -11.84 1.37
CA ASP A 138 -16.51 -12.12 1.14
C ASP A 138 -16.78 -13.54 0.65
N LYS A 139 -15.79 -14.22 0.04
CA LYS A 139 -15.97 -15.57 -0.53
C LYS A 139 -16.04 -16.65 0.56
N VAL A 140 -15.43 -16.42 1.72
CA VAL A 140 -15.23 -17.39 2.83
C VAL A 140 -14.33 -18.56 2.42
N GLU A 141 -14.62 -19.19 1.29
CA GLU A 141 -13.83 -20.23 0.61
C GLU A 141 -13.65 -19.85 -0.86
N ALA A 142 -12.46 -20.09 -1.41
CA ALA A 142 -12.18 -19.94 -2.83
C ALA A 142 -11.08 -20.92 -3.23
N SER A 143 -11.15 -21.45 -4.44
CA SER A 143 -10.07 -22.26 -4.97
C SER A 143 -8.82 -21.41 -5.21
N LYS A 144 -7.65 -22.03 -5.10
CA LYS A 144 -6.37 -21.37 -5.41
C LYS A 144 -6.36 -20.73 -6.81
N THR A 145 -6.97 -21.39 -7.79
CA THR A 145 -7.07 -20.89 -9.17
C THR A 145 -7.88 -19.60 -9.23
N GLU A 146 -9.06 -19.56 -8.60
CA GLU A 146 -9.91 -18.36 -8.56
C GLU A 146 -9.22 -17.19 -7.86
N ILE A 147 -8.39 -17.45 -6.84
CA ILE A 147 -7.61 -16.40 -6.18
C ILE A 147 -6.55 -15.85 -7.13
N ILE A 148 -5.80 -16.72 -7.80
CA ILE A 148 -4.70 -16.31 -8.70
C ILE A 148 -5.25 -15.55 -9.92
N GLU A 149 -6.37 -15.97 -10.49
CA GLU A 149 -7.01 -15.30 -11.64
C GLU A 149 -7.51 -13.88 -11.31
N GLU A 150 -7.74 -13.57 -10.04
CA GLU A 150 -8.17 -12.25 -9.55
C GLU A 150 -6.99 -11.32 -9.18
N LEU A 151 -5.74 -11.78 -9.38
CA LEU A 151 -4.53 -10.99 -9.11
C LEU A 151 -4.03 -10.28 -10.36
N TYR A 152 -2.92 -9.55 -10.19
CA TYR A 152 -2.30 -8.73 -11.22
C TYR A 152 -1.59 -9.58 -12.27
N ASP A 153 -1.63 -9.13 -13.52
CA ASP A 153 -0.87 -9.75 -14.62
C ASP A 153 0.63 -9.81 -14.28
N GLY A 154 1.15 -11.02 -14.12
CA GLY A 154 2.53 -11.27 -13.73
C GLY A 154 2.93 -12.74 -13.89
N PRO A 155 4.19 -13.09 -13.59
CA PRO A 155 4.60 -14.49 -13.64
C PRO A 155 3.82 -15.28 -12.58
N ALA A 156 3.13 -16.35 -13.00
CA ALA A 156 2.33 -17.21 -12.11
C ALA A 156 3.13 -17.70 -10.88
N THR A 157 4.45 -17.85 -11.00
CA THR A 157 5.34 -18.23 -9.90
C THR A 157 5.36 -17.19 -8.76
N THR A 158 5.09 -15.92 -9.05
CA THR A 158 5.04 -14.84 -8.06
C THR A 158 3.77 -14.94 -7.22
N ASP A 159 2.63 -15.14 -7.86
CA ASP A 159 1.34 -15.23 -7.19
C ASP A 159 1.23 -16.51 -6.38
N ASN A 160 1.74 -17.62 -6.94
CA ASN A 160 1.88 -18.87 -6.21
C ASN A 160 2.75 -18.72 -4.95
N ARG A 161 3.85 -17.95 -5.03
CA ARG A 161 4.72 -17.70 -3.87
C ARG A 161 4.01 -16.88 -2.80
N ALA A 162 3.30 -15.83 -3.18
CA ALA A 162 2.53 -15.00 -2.25
C ALA A 162 1.45 -15.84 -1.54
N TYR A 163 0.67 -16.60 -2.32
CA TYR A 163 -0.35 -17.51 -1.79
C TYR A 163 0.23 -18.54 -0.81
N ASN A 164 1.27 -19.27 -1.23
CA ASN A 164 1.89 -20.30 -0.39
C ASN A 164 2.45 -19.71 0.91
N LYS A 165 3.02 -18.50 0.86
CA LYS A 165 3.50 -17.82 2.05
C LYS A 165 2.37 -17.51 3.03
N LEU A 166 1.20 -17.08 2.56
CA LEU A 166 0.04 -16.83 3.42
C LEU A 166 -0.50 -18.11 4.07
N LEU A 167 -0.41 -19.26 3.38
CA LEU A 167 -0.69 -20.57 3.96
C LEU A 167 0.34 -20.94 5.04
N GLU A 168 1.63 -20.81 4.73
CA GLU A 168 2.74 -21.11 5.66
C GLU A 168 2.66 -20.25 6.95
N ASP A 169 2.34 -18.97 6.80
CA ASP A 169 2.17 -18.02 7.91
C ASP A 169 0.84 -18.25 8.69
N GLY A 170 -0.02 -19.15 8.22
CA GLY A 170 -1.31 -19.48 8.82
C GLY A 170 -2.33 -18.34 8.76
N VAL A 171 -2.17 -17.43 7.81
CA VAL A 171 -3.11 -16.33 7.55
C VAL A 171 -4.34 -16.85 6.81
N ILE A 172 -4.12 -17.79 5.90
CA ILE A 172 -5.17 -18.56 5.22
C ILE A 172 -4.96 -20.05 5.49
N LYS A 173 -5.97 -20.88 5.25
CA LYS A 173 -5.91 -22.33 5.45
C LYS A 173 -6.37 -23.05 4.19
N ASP A 174 -5.83 -24.24 3.98
CA ASP A 174 -6.29 -25.20 2.98
C ASP A 174 -7.06 -26.28 3.74
N ASP A 175 -8.22 -26.69 3.21
CA ASP A 175 -9.09 -27.71 3.79
C ASP A 175 -8.78 -29.12 3.25
#